data_AF-A0A101EQ01-F1
#
_entry.id   AF-A0A101EQ01-F1
#
_cell.length_a   1.000
_cell.length_b   1.000
_cell.length_c   1.000
_cell.angle_alpha   90.00
_cell.angle_beta   90.00
_cell.angle_gamma   90.00
#
_symmetry.space_group_name_H-M   'P 1'
#
loop_
_entity.id
_entity.type
_entity.pdbx_description
1 polymer ?
#
loop_
_entity_poly.entity_id
_entity_poly.type
_entity_poly.pdbx_seq_one_letter_code
_entity_poly.pdbx_strand_id
1 'polypeptide(L)'
;HKIEDLERKFQDMFKNSKLDQTGKELCESLVGIKIDDFSKLWNSLAERDATGYALNLVNEEEKARHLIKLLFRKHPSFARLRRIWSTTKEFIDQTILETIINSFIPSNPRTKRIQLVISPNPSIPKNATCDIIVGGVRFSPVCIDNTKGIFISTTNLEILSKFGRTVEEIAEALSGQNIKLKTEEEKNWKDYMIIEAKPADDEFQDYIPYIEIYDFPDQFMILVPAYEALDIAEKILMEYEKQFSKVRDRLPFHLGVIAFHRRTPLYIVMDAARRLLKRFEMSKTIEADVIKVEDIAGDSELGKCKKLVLQVDRREIPLNWVVSYSTKDPEVEDLWYPYLRICSAEKPDRTLCFDYTGSGDYVVHIKEIKEKDRIKIEPSYFKLCYIEESSDRFNVDENLKFIDDIHHIKNLWEMVKRNLLSKKWTLSQLYSFWKELERIKEYDEETFEYFLESNLINILGLNPSSDEFEFLKKAIEDGLFELCLHWNLQVRKEKAEKGADSI
;
A
#
# COMPACT_ATOMS: atom_id res chain seq x y z
N HIS A 1 -3.65 47.04 16.52
CA HIS A 1 -5.07 46.67 16.34
C HIS A 1 -5.18 45.18 16.50
N LYS A 2 -5.74 44.74 17.62
CA LYS A 2 -5.73 43.32 18.03
C LYS A 2 -6.92 42.59 17.40
N ILE A 3 -6.82 41.27 17.24
CA ILE A 3 -7.94 40.40 16.82
C ILE A 3 -9.17 40.61 17.71
N GLU A 4 -8.95 40.93 18.99
CA GLU A 4 -9.97 41.33 19.97
C GLU A 4 -10.85 42.50 19.48
N ASP A 5 -10.30 43.45 18.71
CA ASP A 5 -11.04 44.57 18.15
C ASP A 5 -11.98 44.12 17.02
N LEU A 6 -11.60 43.09 16.27
CA LEU A 6 -12.38 42.55 15.15
C LEU A 6 -13.50 41.62 15.64
N GLU A 7 -13.20 40.76 16.60
CA GLU A 7 -14.20 39.89 17.25
C GLU A 7 -15.30 40.71 17.90
N ARG A 8 -14.93 41.73 18.68
CA ARG A 8 -15.89 42.64 19.31
C ARG A 8 -16.73 43.40 18.28
N LYS A 9 -16.12 43.88 17.19
CA LYS A 9 -16.84 44.54 16.09
C LYS A 9 -17.88 43.62 15.47
N PHE A 10 -17.53 42.37 15.14
CA PHE A 10 -18.51 41.44 14.58
C PHE A 10 -19.58 41.04 15.60
N GLN A 11 -19.22 40.87 16.88
CA GLN A 11 -20.18 40.60 17.94
C GLN A 11 -21.21 41.74 18.07
N ASP A 12 -20.77 42.99 18.01
CA ASP A 12 -21.67 44.15 18.04
C ASP A 12 -22.58 44.21 16.81
N MET A 13 -22.10 43.78 15.63
CA MET A 13 -22.92 43.65 14.42
C MET A 13 -23.93 42.50 14.50
N PHE A 14 -23.65 41.43 15.26
CA PHE A 14 -24.63 40.38 15.56
C PHE A 14 -25.73 40.87 16.50
N LYS A 15 -25.39 41.70 17.49
CA LYS A 15 -26.35 42.35 18.41
C LYS A 15 -27.27 43.33 17.69
N ASN A 16 -26.68 44.14 16.80
CA ASN A 16 -27.39 45.17 16.06
C ASN A 16 -27.28 44.88 14.56
N SER A 17 -28.27 44.14 14.04
CA SER A 17 -28.30 43.72 12.64
C SER A 17 -28.34 44.90 11.65
N LYS A 18 -28.86 46.07 12.06
CA LYS A 18 -28.76 47.32 11.29
C LYS A 18 -27.37 47.92 11.43
N LEU A 19 -26.59 47.83 10.36
CA LEU A 19 -25.22 48.32 10.32
C LEU A 19 -25.16 49.86 10.30
N ASP A 20 -24.24 50.42 11.07
CA ASP A 20 -23.82 51.81 10.95
C ASP A 20 -22.99 52.02 9.67
N GLN A 21 -22.65 53.27 9.33
CA GLN A 21 -21.90 53.56 8.10
C GLN A 21 -20.57 52.78 8.02
N THR A 22 -19.87 52.68 9.15
CA THR A 22 -18.61 51.93 9.28
C THR A 22 -18.79 50.43 9.02
N GLY A 23 -19.85 49.82 9.57
CA GLY A 23 -20.16 48.41 9.38
C GLY A 23 -20.59 48.10 7.94
N LYS A 24 -21.32 49.02 7.29
CA LYS A 24 -21.67 48.90 5.87
C LYS A 24 -20.43 48.92 4.99
N GLU A 25 -19.52 49.87 5.21
CA GLU A 25 -18.26 49.99 4.47
C GLU A 25 -17.37 48.76 4.68
N LEU A 26 -17.28 48.24 5.91
CA LEU A 26 -16.53 47.01 6.18
C LEU A 26 -17.13 45.82 5.43
N CYS A 27 -18.43 45.59 5.52
CA CYS A 27 -19.09 44.48 4.82
C CYS A 27 -18.94 44.60 3.30
N GLU A 28 -19.14 45.80 2.75
CA GLU A 28 -18.94 46.09 1.33
C GLU A 28 -17.50 45.82 0.89
N SER A 29 -16.50 46.16 1.71
CA SER A 29 -15.09 45.85 1.41
C SER A 29 -14.79 44.34 1.40
N LEU A 30 -15.50 43.54 2.21
CA LEU A 30 -15.28 42.10 2.34
C LEU A 30 -15.98 41.29 1.24
N VAL A 31 -17.21 41.66 0.88
CA VAL A 31 -18.04 40.91 -0.07
C VAL A 31 -18.20 41.59 -1.43
N GLY A 32 -17.81 42.86 -1.57
CA GLY A 32 -17.99 43.66 -2.79
C GLY A 32 -19.41 44.13 -3.05
N ILE A 33 -20.32 44.03 -2.06
CA ILE A 33 -21.73 44.41 -2.19
C ILE A 33 -22.18 45.13 -0.93
N LYS A 34 -22.99 46.19 -1.08
CA LYS A 34 -23.56 46.93 0.04
C LYS A 34 -24.57 46.08 0.79
N ILE A 35 -24.37 45.94 2.10
CA ILE A 35 -25.22 45.16 2.99
C ILE A 35 -25.79 46.10 4.05
N ASP A 36 -27.11 46.17 4.15
CA ASP A 36 -27.80 47.00 5.15
C ASP A 36 -28.19 46.21 6.41
N ASP A 37 -28.19 44.88 6.32
CA ASP A 37 -28.61 43.96 7.38
C ASP A 37 -27.59 42.82 7.53
N PHE A 38 -26.85 42.85 8.62
CA PHE A 38 -25.79 41.88 8.91
C PHE A 38 -26.32 40.46 9.08
N SER A 39 -27.57 40.31 9.54
CA SER A 39 -28.18 38.98 9.74
C SER A 39 -28.35 38.24 8.41
N LYS A 40 -28.63 38.96 7.31
CA LYS A 40 -28.71 38.37 5.97
C LYS A 40 -27.36 37.85 5.49
N LEU A 41 -26.29 38.61 5.74
CA LEU A 41 -24.92 38.18 5.43
C LEU A 41 -24.57 36.91 6.19
N TRP A 42 -24.81 36.90 7.51
CA TRP A 42 -24.54 35.73 8.33
C TRP A 42 -25.31 34.51 7.86
N ASN A 43 -26.62 34.62 7.65
CA ASN A 43 -27.44 33.47 7.24
C ASN A 43 -26.93 32.88 5.90
N SER A 44 -26.60 33.75 4.93
CA SER A 44 -26.02 33.29 3.65
C SER A 44 -24.64 32.63 3.80
N LEU A 45 -23.82 33.07 4.74
CA LEU A 45 -22.52 32.45 5.01
C LEU A 45 -22.66 31.15 5.80
N ALA A 46 -23.56 31.11 6.77
CA ALA A 46 -23.84 29.95 7.60
C ALA A 46 -24.46 28.81 6.79
N GLU A 47 -25.36 29.11 5.85
CA GLU A 47 -25.91 28.13 4.88
C GLU A 47 -24.84 27.51 3.97
N ARG A 48 -23.74 28.24 3.72
CA ARG A 48 -22.61 27.79 2.89
C ARG A 48 -21.53 27.05 3.68
N ASP A 49 -21.61 27.05 5.01
CA ASP A 49 -20.72 26.24 5.83
C ASP A 49 -21.03 24.76 5.61
N ALA A 50 -20.11 24.06 4.94
CA ALA A 50 -20.24 22.65 4.60
C ALA A 50 -20.37 21.74 5.84
N THR A 51 -20.02 22.22 7.04
CA THR A 51 -20.18 21.44 8.28
C THR A 51 -21.57 21.59 8.91
N GLY A 52 -22.35 22.58 8.50
CA GLY A 52 -23.64 22.93 9.12
C GLY A 52 -23.53 23.48 10.55
N TYR A 53 -22.31 23.62 11.10
CA TYR A 53 -22.07 24.09 12.46
C TYR A 53 -22.50 25.55 12.62
N ALA A 54 -22.20 26.41 11.64
CA ALA A 54 -22.55 27.82 11.67
C ALA A 54 -24.07 28.07 11.84
N LEU A 55 -24.92 27.20 11.30
CA LEU A 55 -26.38 27.32 11.43
C LEU A 55 -26.88 27.07 12.85
N ASN A 56 -26.15 26.31 13.65
CA ASN A 56 -26.54 25.93 15.01
C ASN A 56 -26.01 26.91 16.07
N LEU A 57 -25.17 27.87 15.68
CA LEU A 57 -24.65 28.87 16.61
C LEU A 57 -25.75 29.85 17.01
N VAL A 58 -25.97 29.98 18.32
CA VAL A 58 -26.92 30.94 18.89
C VAL A 58 -26.20 32.13 19.51
N ASN A 59 -25.06 31.89 20.17
CA ASN A 59 -24.28 32.90 20.86
C ASN A 59 -23.55 33.82 19.87
N GLU A 60 -23.70 35.14 20.03
CA GLU A 60 -23.14 36.17 19.14
C GLU A 60 -21.61 36.23 19.16
N GLU A 61 -20.99 35.94 20.30
CA GLU A 61 -19.53 35.86 20.45
C GLU A 61 -18.98 34.66 19.68
N GLU A 62 -19.64 33.50 19.81
CA GLU A 62 -19.29 32.30 19.05
C GLU A 62 -19.50 32.52 17.55
N LYS A 63 -20.60 33.19 17.14
CA LYS A 63 -20.82 33.58 15.74
C LYS A 63 -19.73 34.51 15.22
N ALA A 64 -19.31 35.51 16.00
CA ALA A 64 -18.23 36.42 15.63
C ALA A 64 -16.89 35.69 15.44
N ARG A 65 -16.52 34.82 16.40
CA ARG A 65 -15.33 33.96 16.29
C ARG A 65 -15.40 33.06 15.06
N HIS A 66 -16.55 32.42 14.84
CA HIS A 66 -16.74 31.52 13.72
C HIS A 66 -16.72 32.27 12.37
N LEU A 67 -17.30 33.47 12.28
CA LEU A 67 -17.24 34.30 11.08
C LEU A 67 -15.82 34.71 10.73
N ILE A 68 -15.04 35.19 11.70
CA ILE A 68 -13.61 35.49 11.50
C ILE A 68 -12.91 34.24 10.97
N LYS A 69 -13.18 33.08 11.57
CA LYS A 69 -12.62 31.82 11.10
C LYS A 69 -13.00 31.52 9.65
N LEU A 70 -14.26 31.66 9.25
CA LEU A 70 -14.70 31.43 7.87
C LEU A 70 -13.99 32.36 6.89
N LEU A 71 -13.85 33.65 7.23
CA LEU A 71 -13.19 34.66 6.38
C LEU A 71 -11.71 34.33 6.12
N PHE A 72 -11.01 33.77 7.12
CA PHE A 72 -9.59 33.43 7.00
C PHE A 72 -9.34 31.95 6.65
N ARG A 73 -10.36 31.08 6.69
CA ARG A 73 -10.22 29.66 6.37
C ARG A 73 -10.22 29.44 4.87
N LYS A 74 -9.25 28.63 4.42
CA LYS A 74 -9.23 28.08 3.07
C LYS A 74 -10.33 27.01 2.93
N HIS A 75 -11.49 27.38 2.41
CA HIS A 75 -12.58 26.42 2.12
C HIS A 75 -12.17 25.34 1.10
N PRO A 76 -12.65 24.09 1.20
CA PRO A 76 -12.43 23.09 0.16
C PRO A 76 -13.18 23.52 -1.11
N SER A 77 -12.47 24.17 -2.04
CA SER A 77 -13.05 24.52 -3.33
C SER A 77 -13.06 23.28 -4.24
N PHE A 78 -13.96 23.24 -5.23
CA PHE A 78 -13.96 22.19 -6.25
C PHE A 78 -12.58 21.99 -6.89
N ALA A 79 -11.83 23.07 -7.10
CA ALA A 79 -10.47 23.01 -7.63
C ALA A 79 -9.44 22.37 -6.67
N ARG A 80 -9.68 22.41 -5.35
CA ARG A 80 -8.86 21.70 -4.36
C ARG A 80 -9.22 20.22 -4.31
N LEU A 81 -10.51 19.90 -4.27
CA LEU A 81 -10.98 18.51 -4.31
C LEU A 81 -10.53 17.80 -5.59
N ARG A 82 -10.69 18.46 -6.74
CA ARG A 82 -10.16 17.97 -8.02
C ARG A 82 -8.64 17.77 -7.99
N ARG A 83 -7.89 18.65 -7.32
CA ARG A 83 -6.43 18.48 -7.19
C ARG A 83 -6.06 17.26 -6.37
N ILE A 84 -6.73 17.03 -5.24
CA ILE A 84 -6.51 15.82 -4.44
C ILE A 84 -6.78 14.58 -5.31
N TRP A 85 -7.94 14.55 -5.96
CA TRP A 85 -8.34 13.46 -6.87
C TRP A 85 -7.35 13.23 -8.02
N SER A 86 -6.88 14.32 -8.66
CA SER A 86 -5.88 14.21 -9.73
C SER A 86 -4.52 13.75 -9.22
N THR A 87 -4.07 14.21 -8.04
CA THR A 87 -2.79 13.79 -7.46
C THR A 87 -2.80 12.32 -7.07
N THR A 88 -3.88 11.80 -6.49
CA THR A 88 -3.95 10.38 -6.15
C THR A 88 -4.10 9.51 -7.39
N LYS A 89 -4.82 9.97 -8.43
CA LYS A 89 -4.87 9.32 -9.74
C LYS A 89 -3.49 9.26 -10.41
N GLU A 90 -2.77 10.38 -10.41
CA GLU A 90 -1.41 10.47 -10.98
C GLU A 90 -0.42 9.54 -10.23
N PHE A 91 -0.55 9.44 -8.91
CA PHE A 91 0.22 8.47 -8.13
C PHE A 91 -0.04 7.03 -8.59
N ILE A 92 -1.30 6.64 -8.78
CA ILE A 92 -1.64 5.31 -9.27
C ILE A 92 -1.13 5.09 -10.70
N ASP A 93 -1.48 5.97 -11.63
CA ASP A 93 -1.20 5.75 -13.05
C ASP A 93 0.30 5.84 -13.34
N GLN A 94 0.92 6.94 -12.95
CA GLN A 94 2.30 7.24 -13.34
C GLN A 94 3.31 6.60 -12.39
N THR A 95 3.08 6.72 -11.08
CA THR A 95 4.04 6.17 -10.11
C THR A 95 3.90 4.66 -10.01
N ILE A 96 2.70 4.14 -9.73
CA ILE A 96 2.52 2.70 -9.53
C ILE A 96 2.58 1.98 -10.87
N LEU A 97 1.64 2.22 -11.79
CA LEU A 97 1.49 1.39 -12.99
C LEU A 97 2.61 1.64 -14.02
N GLU A 98 2.90 2.88 -14.38
CA GLU A 98 3.89 3.18 -15.41
C GLU A 98 5.34 3.08 -14.94
N THR A 99 5.64 3.41 -13.68
CA THR A 99 7.03 3.42 -13.18
C THR A 99 7.37 2.16 -12.40
N ILE A 100 6.65 1.89 -11.30
CA ILE A 100 6.97 0.78 -10.40
C ILE A 100 6.74 -0.55 -11.11
N ILE A 101 5.53 -0.82 -11.60
CA ILE A 101 5.21 -2.13 -12.20
C ILE A 101 6.11 -2.42 -13.41
N ASN A 102 6.38 -1.42 -14.25
CA ASN A 102 7.27 -1.59 -15.40
C ASN A 102 8.73 -1.87 -15.01
N SER A 103 9.19 -1.38 -13.85
CA SER A 103 10.52 -1.70 -13.33
C SER A 103 10.68 -3.14 -12.83
N PHE A 104 9.55 -3.82 -12.55
CA PHE A 104 9.50 -5.23 -12.12
C PHE A 104 9.14 -6.19 -13.25
N ILE A 105 9.18 -5.74 -14.52
CA ILE A 105 8.97 -6.64 -15.66
C ILE A 105 10.12 -7.66 -15.67
N PRO A 106 9.82 -8.97 -15.53
CA PRO A 106 10.85 -9.98 -15.48
C PRO A 106 11.56 -10.12 -16.82
N SER A 107 12.76 -10.69 -16.80
CA SER A 107 13.53 -10.96 -18.01
C SER A 107 12.95 -12.12 -18.85
N ASN A 108 13.52 -12.30 -20.05
CA ASN A 108 13.33 -13.50 -20.87
C ASN A 108 13.64 -14.76 -20.02
N PRO A 109 12.79 -15.81 -20.03
CA PRO A 109 11.70 -16.07 -20.98
C PRO A 109 10.29 -15.70 -20.49
N ARG A 110 10.16 -15.04 -19.33
CA ARG A 110 8.84 -14.79 -18.70
C ARG A 110 7.99 -13.78 -19.45
N THR A 111 8.55 -12.97 -20.32
CA THR A 111 7.87 -11.92 -21.11
C THR A 111 7.67 -12.29 -22.58
N LYS A 112 8.06 -13.50 -22.96
CA LYS A 112 8.13 -13.92 -24.36
C LYS A 112 7.14 -15.03 -24.68
N ARG A 113 6.81 -15.19 -25.96
CA ARG A 113 5.92 -16.25 -26.46
C ARG A 113 6.59 -17.12 -27.52
N ILE A 114 6.03 -18.29 -27.73
CA ILE A 114 6.46 -19.24 -28.76
C ILE A 114 5.27 -19.49 -29.68
N GLN A 115 5.53 -19.48 -30.98
CA GLN A 115 4.63 -19.97 -32.00
C GLN A 115 4.85 -21.46 -32.21
N LEU A 116 3.76 -22.21 -32.28
CA LEU A 116 3.72 -23.66 -32.48
C LEU A 116 2.90 -23.98 -33.72
N VAL A 117 3.36 -24.94 -34.51
CA VAL A 117 2.58 -25.56 -35.59
C VAL A 117 2.28 -27.01 -35.19
N ILE A 118 0.99 -27.34 -35.09
CA ILE A 118 0.53 -28.65 -34.59
C ILE A 118 -0.04 -29.50 -35.73
N SER A 119 0.41 -30.76 -35.81
CA SER A 119 -0.01 -31.74 -36.81
C SER A 119 -0.41 -33.08 -36.18
N PRO A 120 -1.42 -33.81 -36.69
CA PRO A 120 -2.38 -33.36 -37.71
C PRO A 120 -3.15 -32.11 -37.23
N ASN A 121 -3.70 -31.32 -38.16
CA ASN A 121 -4.38 -30.07 -37.76
C ASN A 121 -5.55 -30.38 -36.80
N PRO A 122 -5.53 -29.86 -35.56
CA PRO A 122 -6.55 -30.17 -34.56
C PRO A 122 -7.92 -29.53 -34.86
N SER A 123 -8.02 -28.66 -35.88
CA SER A 123 -9.27 -27.98 -36.30
C SER A 123 -9.89 -27.13 -35.19
N ILE A 124 -9.06 -26.56 -34.31
CA ILE A 124 -9.49 -25.65 -33.24
C ILE A 124 -9.87 -24.30 -33.87
N PRO A 125 -11.01 -23.69 -33.51
CA PRO A 125 -11.39 -22.37 -34.00
C PRO A 125 -10.34 -21.29 -33.70
N LYS A 126 -10.17 -20.33 -34.62
CA LYS A 126 -9.32 -19.17 -34.36
C LYS A 126 -9.79 -18.43 -33.11
N ASN A 127 -8.85 -17.97 -32.29
CA ASN A 127 -9.02 -17.33 -30.97
C ASN A 127 -9.53 -18.27 -29.87
N ALA A 128 -9.71 -19.57 -30.12
CA ALA A 128 -9.98 -20.53 -29.08
C ALA A 128 -8.68 -21.06 -28.46
N THR A 129 -8.72 -21.33 -27.16
CA THR A 129 -7.63 -21.96 -26.41
C THR A 129 -7.78 -23.48 -26.37
N CYS A 130 -6.66 -24.18 -26.25
CA CYS A 130 -6.64 -25.60 -25.89
C CYS A 130 -5.64 -25.85 -24.78
N ASP A 131 -5.67 -27.04 -24.20
CA ASP A 131 -4.62 -27.52 -23.31
C ASP A 131 -3.74 -28.51 -24.05
N ILE A 132 -2.43 -28.40 -23.86
CA ILE A 132 -1.45 -29.37 -24.36
C ILE A 132 -0.58 -29.89 -23.22
N ILE A 133 -0.16 -31.15 -23.31
CA ILE A 133 0.83 -31.78 -22.45
C ILE A 133 2.01 -32.21 -23.30
N VAL A 134 3.21 -31.72 -22.97
CA VAL A 134 4.47 -32.07 -23.64
C VAL A 134 5.52 -32.48 -22.60
N GLY A 135 6.03 -33.72 -22.73
CA GLY A 135 6.96 -34.33 -21.77
C GLY A 135 6.47 -34.31 -20.30
N GLY A 136 5.16 -34.29 -20.05
CA GLY A 136 4.59 -34.19 -18.70
C GLY A 136 4.36 -32.77 -18.16
N VAL A 137 4.66 -31.72 -18.93
CA VAL A 137 4.30 -30.33 -18.57
C VAL A 137 3.03 -29.94 -19.31
N ARG A 138 2.04 -29.40 -18.60
CA ARG A 138 0.77 -28.91 -19.16
C ARG A 138 0.77 -27.40 -19.30
N PHE A 139 0.42 -26.91 -20.47
CA PHE A 139 0.17 -25.48 -20.72
C PHE A 139 -0.89 -25.28 -21.79
N SER A 140 -1.34 -24.04 -21.96
CA SER A 140 -2.47 -23.72 -22.83
C SER A 140 -2.01 -22.71 -23.89
N PRO A 141 -2.07 -23.06 -25.19
CA PRO A 141 -1.87 -22.10 -26.26
C PRO A 141 -3.21 -21.66 -26.88
N VAL A 142 -3.19 -20.56 -27.63
CA VAL A 142 -4.33 -20.03 -28.38
C VAL A 142 -4.13 -20.26 -29.88
N CYS A 143 -5.17 -20.69 -30.58
CA CYS A 143 -5.13 -20.85 -32.04
C CYS A 143 -5.19 -19.49 -32.74
N ILE A 144 -4.20 -19.17 -33.57
CA ILE A 144 -4.18 -17.92 -34.37
C ILE A 144 -4.49 -18.16 -35.85
N ASP A 145 -4.23 -19.37 -36.36
CA ASP A 145 -4.61 -19.81 -37.70
C ASP A 145 -5.09 -21.27 -37.65
N ASN A 146 -6.41 -21.46 -37.79
CA ASN A 146 -7.03 -22.77 -37.75
C ASN A 146 -6.81 -23.60 -39.03
N THR A 147 -6.44 -22.98 -40.15
CA THR A 147 -6.20 -23.68 -41.42
C THR A 147 -4.81 -24.29 -41.44
N LYS A 148 -3.83 -23.56 -40.91
CA LYS A 148 -2.44 -23.99 -40.82
C LYS A 148 -2.10 -24.69 -39.49
N GLY A 149 -3.01 -24.66 -38.51
CA GLY A 149 -2.78 -25.25 -37.18
C GLY A 149 -1.71 -24.49 -36.41
N ILE A 150 -1.72 -23.15 -36.49
CA ILE A 150 -0.75 -22.28 -35.82
C ILE A 150 -1.32 -21.80 -34.49
N PHE A 151 -0.49 -21.90 -33.46
CA PHE A 151 -0.83 -21.57 -32.09
C PHE A 151 0.24 -20.69 -31.45
N ILE A 152 -0.17 -19.87 -30.47
CA ILE A 152 0.74 -19.04 -29.66
C ILE A 152 0.62 -19.47 -28.20
N SER A 153 1.75 -19.64 -27.51
CA SER A 153 1.76 -19.91 -26.06
C SER A 153 1.11 -18.77 -25.26
N THR A 154 0.30 -19.08 -24.25
CA THR A 154 -0.30 -18.06 -23.37
C THR A 154 0.09 -18.20 -21.91
N THR A 155 1.22 -18.85 -21.64
CA THR A 155 1.70 -19.16 -20.30
C THR A 155 3.16 -18.74 -20.14
N ASN A 156 3.57 -18.44 -18.90
CA ASN A 156 4.98 -18.23 -18.57
C ASN A 156 5.82 -19.42 -19.06
N LEU A 157 6.80 -19.15 -19.93
CA LEU A 157 7.65 -20.17 -20.55
C LEU A 157 8.60 -20.87 -19.57
N GLU A 158 8.84 -20.35 -18.37
CA GLU A 158 9.65 -21.04 -17.35
C GLU A 158 9.08 -22.40 -16.92
N ILE A 159 7.77 -22.62 -17.10
CA ILE A 159 7.17 -23.95 -16.88
C ILE A 159 7.77 -24.99 -17.83
N LEU A 160 8.36 -24.55 -18.95
CA LEU A 160 9.05 -25.33 -19.96
C LEU A 160 10.57 -25.33 -19.78
N SER A 161 11.09 -24.86 -18.64
CA SER A 161 12.53 -24.79 -18.33
C SER A 161 13.32 -26.10 -18.50
N LYS A 162 12.65 -27.25 -18.49
CA LYS A 162 13.27 -28.56 -18.80
C LYS A 162 13.68 -28.72 -20.27
N PHE A 163 13.14 -27.90 -21.17
CA PHE A 163 13.43 -27.90 -22.60
C PHE A 163 14.47 -26.86 -22.99
N GLY A 164 14.78 -25.90 -22.12
CA GLY A 164 15.72 -24.82 -22.40
C GLY A 164 15.56 -23.69 -21.38
N ARG A 165 16.56 -22.81 -21.29
CA ARG A 165 16.52 -21.61 -20.45
C ARG A 165 16.12 -20.37 -21.23
N THR A 166 16.36 -20.35 -22.53
CA THR A 166 15.98 -19.26 -23.43
C THR A 166 14.76 -19.62 -24.28
N VAL A 167 14.08 -18.61 -24.84
CA VAL A 167 12.93 -18.83 -25.75
C VAL A 167 13.34 -19.66 -26.96
N GLU A 168 14.54 -19.39 -27.49
CA GLU A 168 15.11 -20.07 -28.65
C GLU A 168 15.38 -21.54 -28.36
N GLU A 169 16.03 -21.85 -27.23
CA GLU A 169 16.30 -23.23 -26.79
C GLU A 169 14.99 -24.00 -26.56
N ILE A 170 14.02 -23.37 -25.88
CA ILE A 170 12.72 -23.99 -25.63
C ILE A 170 12.01 -24.27 -26.97
N ALA A 171 12.00 -23.32 -27.91
CA ALA A 171 11.37 -23.49 -29.21
C ALA A 171 12.02 -24.61 -30.04
N GLU A 172 13.35 -24.66 -30.09
CA GLU A 172 14.09 -25.71 -30.79
C GLU A 172 13.77 -27.08 -30.19
N ALA A 173 13.80 -27.22 -28.87
CA ALA A 173 13.53 -28.47 -28.18
C ALA A 173 12.06 -28.94 -28.25
N LEU A 174 11.10 -28.02 -28.46
CA LEU A 174 9.69 -28.34 -28.67
C LEU A 174 9.41 -28.86 -30.08
N SER A 175 10.22 -28.48 -31.08
CA SER A 175 10.05 -28.96 -32.45
C SER A 175 10.26 -30.47 -32.51
N GLY A 176 9.30 -31.18 -33.12
CA GLY A 176 9.29 -32.65 -33.21
C GLY A 176 8.76 -33.37 -31.95
N GLN A 177 8.33 -32.66 -30.91
CA GLN A 177 7.79 -33.30 -29.71
C GLN A 177 6.38 -33.83 -29.93
N ASN A 178 6.12 -35.05 -29.43
CA ASN A 178 4.77 -35.57 -29.29
C ASN A 178 4.05 -34.84 -28.15
N ILE A 179 2.79 -34.49 -28.38
CA ILE A 179 1.95 -33.82 -27.41
C ILE A 179 0.63 -34.56 -27.26
N LYS A 180 0.02 -34.37 -26.09
CA LYS A 180 -1.41 -34.64 -25.90
C LYS A 180 -2.14 -33.33 -25.92
N LEU A 181 -3.21 -33.22 -26.70
CA LEU A 181 -4.04 -32.02 -26.80
C LEU A 181 -5.47 -32.33 -26.37
N LYS A 182 -6.13 -31.33 -25.80
CA LYS A 182 -7.54 -31.39 -25.40
C LYS A 182 -8.18 -30.00 -25.45
N THR A 183 -9.41 -29.88 -25.93
CA THR A 183 -10.22 -28.65 -25.78
C THR A 183 -11.09 -28.68 -24.51
N GLU A 184 -11.66 -27.54 -24.13
CA GLU A 184 -12.50 -27.43 -22.92
C GLU A 184 -13.73 -28.37 -22.95
N GLU A 185 -14.33 -28.54 -24.13
CA GLU A 185 -15.52 -29.38 -24.34
C GLU A 185 -15.19 -30.89 -24.37
N GLU A 186 -13.95 -31.24 -24.69
CA GLU A 186 -13.55 -32.63 -24.81
C GLU A 186 -13.41 -33.29 -23.43
N LYS A 187 -13.54 -34.63 -23.37
CA LYS A 187 -13.24 -35.39 -22.14
C LYS A 187 -11.85 -36.02 -22.17
N ASN A 188 -11.44 -36.51 -23.33
CA ASN A 188 -10.23 -37.29 -23.52
C ASN A 188 -9.13 -36.48 -24.19
N TRP A 189 -7.89 -36.82 -23.86
CA TRP A 189 -6.70 -36.31 -24.55
C TRP A 189 -6.50 -37.06 -25.87
N LYS A 190 -6.08 -36.33 -26.91
CA LYS A 190 -5.75 -36.86 -28.23
C LYS A 190 -4.28 -36.61 -28.54
N ASP A 191 -3.66 -37.51 -29.32
CA ASP A 191 -2.24 -37.43 -29.64
C ASP A 191 -2.01 -36.57 -30.89
N TYR A 192 -1.03 -35.68 -30.81
CA TYR A 192 -0.57 -34.78 -31.87
C TYR A 192 0.95 -34.60 -31.78
N MET A 193 1.52 -33.83 -32.70
CA MET A 193 2.94 -33.48 -32.72
C MET A 193 3.10 -31.98 -32.99
N ILE A 194 4.07 -31.36 -32.32
CA ILE A 194 4.55 -30.02 -32.70
C ILE A 194 5.54 -30.23 -33.84
N ILE A 195 5.17 -29.86 -35.07
CA ILE A 195 6.05 -30.04 -36.24
C ILE A 195 7.06 -28.91 -36.39
N GLU A 196 6.73 -27.74 -35.86
CA GLU A 196 7.60 -26.56 -35.85
C GLU A 196 7.28 -25.72 -34.62
N ALA A 197 8.31 -25.24 -33.94
CA ALA A 197 8.21 -24.25 -32.90
C ALA A 197 9.31 -23.20 -33.08
N LYS A 198 8.93 -21.93 -32.96
CA LYS A 198 9.84 -20.78 -33.08
C LYS A 198 9.41 -19.68 -32.10
N PRO A 199 10.30 -18.73 -31.74
CA PRO A 199 9.86 -17.48 -31.14
C PRO A 199 8.67 -16.90 -31.93
N ALA A 200 7.67 -16.38 -31.22
CA ALA A 200 6.53 -15.76 -31.90
C ALA A 200 6.96 -14.52 -32.69
N ASP A 201 6.19 -14.18 -33.71
CA ASP A 201 6.45 -12.98 -34.51
C ASP A 201 6.20 -11.71 -33.67
N ASP A 202 6.76 -10.56 -34.06
CA ASP A 202 6.78 -9.31 -33.28
C ASP A 202 5.41 -8.88 -32.74
N GLU A 203 4.33 -9.16 -33.47
CA GLU A 203 2.94 -8.89 -33.05
C GLU A 203 2.56 -9.59 -31.73
N PHE A 204 3.11 -10.77 -31.47
CA PHE A 204 2.78 -11.62 -30.32
C PHE A 204 3.96 -11.90 -29.40
N GLN A 205 5.17 -11.49 -29.77
CA GLN A 205 6.38 -11.93 -29.12
C GLN A 205 6.48 -11.45 -27.67
N ASP A 206 6.15 -10.19 -27.42
CA ASP A 206 6.26 -9.55 -26.11
C ASP A 206 4.91 -9.46 -25.40
N TYR A 207 4.92 -9.72 -24.09
CA TYR A 207 3.79 -9.43 -23.23
C TYR A 207 4.26 -9.03 -21.85
N ILE A 208 3.42 -8.26 -21.16
CA ILE A 208 3.69 -7.85 -19.79
C ILE A 208 2.95 -8.77 -18.82
N PRO A 209 3.63 -9.40 -17.84
CA PRO A 209 3.03 -10.41 -16.98
C PRO A 209 2.27 -9.79 -15.79
N TYR A 210 1.62 -8.66 -16.01
CA TYR A 210 0.66 -8.07 -15.07
C TYR A 210 -0.67 -7.82 -15.77
N ILE A 211 -1.75 -7.79 -15.01
CA ILE A 211 -3.10 -7.51 -15.51
C ILE A 211 -3.71 -6.42 -14.64
N GLU A 212 -4.04 -5.29 -15.23
CA GLU A 212 -4.82 -4.25 -14.57
C GLU A 212 -6.30 -4.66 -14.54
N ILE A 213 -6.92 -4.56 -13.35
CA ILE A 213 -8.36 -4.76 -13.19
C ILE A 213 -9.07 -3.40 -13.15
N TYR A 214 -8.58 -2.47 -12.35
CA TYR A 214 -9.03 -1.07 -12.29
C TYR A 214 -8.01 -0.18 -11.59
N ASP A 215 -8.11 1.14 -11.81
CA ASP A 215 -7.14 2.17 -11.43
C ASP A 215 -7.84 3.46 -10.91
N PHE A 216 -8.87 3.35 -10.08
CA PHE A 216 -9.57 4.53 -9.57
C PHE A 216 -8.69 5.40 -8.65
N PRO A 217 -8.96 6.71 -8.53
CA PRO A 217 -8.12 7.63 -7.75
C PRO A 217 -8.04 7.35 -6.26
N ASP A 218 -8.96 6.55 -5.72
CA ASP A 218 -9.03 6.11 -4.34
C ASP A 218 -8.68 4.63 -4.14
N GLN A 219 -8.59 3.84 -5.21
CA GLN A 219 -8.29 2.41 -5.15
C GLN A 219 -7.84 1.86 -6.50
N PHE A 220 -6.91 0.91 -6.48
CA PHE A 220 -6.49 0.17 -7.66
C PHE A 220 -6.47 -1.33 -7.37
N MET A 221 -6.52 -2.13 -8.42
CA MET A 221 -6.36 -3.58 -8.33
C MET A 221 -5.62 -4.09 -9.56
N ILE A 222 -4.53 -4.80 -9.31
CA ILE A 222 -3.68 -5.40 -10.34
C ILE A 222 -3.34 -6.83 -9.97
N LEU A 223 -3.20 -7.69 -10.97
CA LEU A 223 -2.60 -9.01 -10.83
C LEU A 223 -1.14 -8.91 -11.25
N VAL A 224 -0.25 -9.29 -10.35
CA VAL A 224 1.20 -9.35 -10.57
C VAL A 224 1.68 -10.75 -10.23
N PRO A 225 2.83 -11.21 -10.74
CA PRO A 225 3.35 -12.48 -10.31
C PRO A 225 3.74 -12.43 -8.82
N ALA A 226 3.42 -13.48 -8.09
CA ALA A 226 3.54 -13.51 -6.63
C ALA A 226 4.99 -13.36 -6.13
N TYR A 227 5.97 -13.70 -6.98
CA TYR A 227 7.38 -13.62 -6.64
C TYR A 227 7.82 -12.17 -6.39
N GLU A 228 7.32 -11.22 -7.19
CA GLU A 228 7.65 -9.80 -7.16
C GLU A 228 6.67 -8.97 -6.30
N ALA A 229 5.53 -9.53 -5.89
CA ALA A 229 4.43 -8.75 -5.32
C ALA A 229 4.78 -7.99 -4.02
N LEU A 230 5.58 -8.58 -3.13
CA LEU A 230 6.01 -7.89 -1.90
C LEU A 230 7.06 -6.81 -2.18
N ASP A 231 7.92 -7.01 -3.19
CA ASP A 231 8.92 -6.02 -3.61
C ASP A 231 8.24 -4.81 -4.26
N ILE A 232 7.21 -5.06 -5.07
CA ILE A 232 6.31 -4.03 -5.61
C ILE A 232 5.64 -3.27 -4.46
N ALA A 233 5.10 -3.99 -3.47
CA ALA A 233 4.43 -3.36 -2.32
C ALA A 233 5.36 -2.46 -1.51
N GLU A 234 6.60 -2.90 -1.26
CA GLU A 234 7.63 -2.08 -0.61
C GLU A 234 7.93 -0.82 -1.41
N LYS A 235 8.12 -0.95 -2.73
CA LYS A 235 8.41 0.20 -3.58
C LYS A 235 7.24 1.20 -3.64
N ILE A 236 6.00 0.72 -3.64
CA ILE A 236 4.81 1.58 -3.54
C ILE A 236 4.81 2.32 -2.19
N LEU A 237 5.07 1.62 -1.09
CA LEU A 237 5.17 2.23 0.23
C LEU A 237 6.23 3.34 0.25
N MET A 238 7.44 3.08 -0.28
CA MET A 238 8.50 4.08 -0.33
C MET A 238 8.07 5.36 -1.08
N GLU A 239 7.40 5.22 -2.23
CA GLU A 239 6.91 6.38 -2.98
C GLU A 239 5.75 7.08 -2.27
N TYR A 240 4.87 6.34 -1.59
CA TYR A 240 3.83 6.93 -0.75
C TYR A 240 4.42 7.74 0.41
N GLU A 241 5.40 7.17 1.12
CA GLU A 241 6.11 7.85 2.21
C GLU A 241 6.78 9.13 1.74
N LYS A 242 7.29 9.15 0.51
CA LYS A 242 7.92 10.31 -0.09
C LYS A 242 6.90 11.38 -0.49
N GLN A 243 5.96 11.02 -1.36
CA GLN A 243 5.03 11.96 -1.99
C GLN A 243 3.96 12.49 -1.03
N PHE A 244 3.57 11.70 -0.03
CA PHE A 244 2.47 12.01 0.90
C PHE A 244 2.92 12.17 2.36
N SER A 245 4.24 12.24 2.63
CA SER A 245 4.81 12.41 3.99
C SER A 245 4.08 13.43 4.86
N LYS A 246 3.72 14.59 4.30
CA LYS A 246 3.09 15.73 5.01
C LYS A 246 1.66 15.48 5.47
N VAL A 247 0.97 14.50 4.88
CA VAL A 247 -0.44 14.21 5.13
C VAL A 247 -0.67 12.77 5.57
N ARG A 248 0.40 12.02 5.85
CA ARG A 248 0.36 10.61 6.28
C ARG A 248 -0.53 10.36 7.49
N ASP A 249 -0.73 11.36 8.35
CA ASP A 249 -1.62 11.27 9.50
C ASP A 249 -3.10 11.22 9.13
N ARG A 250 -3.51 11.66 7.94
CA ARG A 250 -4.92 11.82 7.55
C ARG A 250 -5.31 11.30 6.18
N LEU A 251 -4.33 10.93 5.35
CA LEU A 251 -4.54 10.32 4.04
C LEU A 251 -3.96 8.92 4.09
N PRO A 252 -4.65 7.93 4.68
CA PRO A 252 -4.14 6.57 4.78
C PRO A 252 -4.04 5.92 3.39
N PHE A 253 -3.02 5.09 3.21
CA PHE A 253 -2.87 4.25 2.02
C PHE A 253 -2.87 2.78 2.46
N HIS A 254 -3.99 2.09 2.27
CA HIS A 254 -4.08 0.68 2.60
C HIS A 254 -3.62 -0.19 1.43
N LEU A 255 -2.91 -1.28 1.72
CA LEU A 255 -2.38 -2.17 0.70
C LEU A 255 -2.65 -3.64 1.02
N GLY A 256 -3.21 -4.37 0.06
CA GLY A 256 -3.49 -5.80 0.19
C GLY A 256 -2.76 -6.61 -0.86
N VAL A 257 -2.01 -7.63 -0.44
CA VAL A 257 -1.39 -8.62 -1.32
C VAL A 257 -2.00 -9.98 -1.02
N ILE A 258 -2.79 -10.47 -1.98
CA ILE A 258 -3.50 -11.75 -1.89
C ILE A 258 -2.89 -12.68 -2.95
N ALA A 259 -2.03 -13.60 -2.52
CA ALA A 259 -1.53 -14.66 -3.38
C ALA A 259 -2.55 -15.80 -3.49
N PHE A 260 -2.55 -16.51 -4.61
CA PHE A 260 -3.42 -17.67 -4.81
C PHE A 260 -2.82 -18.58 -5.89
N HIS A 261 -3.15 -19.86 -5.86
CA HIS A 261 -2.72 -20.79 -6.91
C HIS A 261 -3.46 -20.49 -8.22
N ARG A 262 -2.82 -20.68 -9.38
CA ARG A 262 -3.44 -20.44 -10.72
C ARG A 262 -4.72 -21.24 -11.01
N ARG A 263 -5.06 -22.22 -10.18
CA ARG A 263 -6.28 -23.03 -10.27
C ARG A 263 -7.38 -22.57 -9.33
N THR A 264 -7.08 -21.64 -8.42
CA THR A 264 -8.07 -21.04 -7.54
C THR A 264 -9.04 -20.22 -8.40
N PRO A 265 -10.35 -20.49 -8.33
CA PRO A 265 -11.33 -19.74 -9.09
C PRO A 265 -11.26 -18.25 -8.78
N LEU A 266 -11.18 -17.41 -9.83
CA LEU A 266 -10.98 -15.97 -9.67
C LEU A 266 -12.08 -15.31 -8.81
N TYR A 267 -13.32 -15.78 -8.88
CA TYR A 267 -14.41 -15.21 -8.08
C TYR A 267 -14.19 -15.34 -6.56
N ILE A 268 -13.42 -16.35 -6.10
CA ILE A 268 -13.07 -16.53 -4.69
C ILE A 268 -12.10 -15.43 -4.27
N VAL A 269 -11.09 -15.18 -5.10
CA VAL A 269 -10.09 -14.12 -4.89
C VAL A 269 -10.74 -12.75 -4.92
N MET A 270 -11.66 -12.51 -5.86
CA MET A 270 -12.40 -11.25 -5.95
C MET A 270 -13.30 -11.02 -4.72
N ASP A 271 -13.94 -12.07 -4.18
CA ASP A 271 -14.71 -11.95 -2.93
C ASP A 271 -13.80 -11.60 -1.75
N ALA A 272 -12.63 -12.24 -1.66
CA ALA A 272 -11.63 -11.95 -0.63
C ALA A 272 -11.14 -10.49 -0.72
N ALA A 273 -10.75 -10.04 -1.90
CA ALA A 273 -10.29 -8.66 -2.13
C ALA A 273 -11.38 -7.64 -1.74
N ARG A 274 -12.65 -7.90 -2.10
CA ARG A 274 -13.78 -7.05 -1.73
C ARG A 274 -14.01 -6.99 -0.22
N ARG A 275 -13.84 -8.10 0.51
CA ARG A 275 -13.95 -8.14 1.98
C ARG A 275 -12.85 -7.31 2.64
N LEU A 276 -11.63 -7.45 2.14
CA LEU A 276 -10.49 -6.67 2.61
C LEU A 276 -10.70 -5.16 2.38
N LEU A 277 -11.17 -4.75 1.21
CA LEU A 277 -11.49 -3.34 0.92
C LEU A 277 -12.51 -2.77 1.90
N LYS A 278 -13.61 -3.50 2.15
CA LYS A 278 -14.61 -3.09 3.17
C LYS A 278 -14.01 -2.93 4.56
N ARG A 279 -13.07 -3.82 4.93
CA ARG A 279 -12.39 -3.72 6.22
C ARG A 279 -11.52 -2.46 6.32
N PHE A 280 -10.84 -2.10 5.24
CA PHE A 280 -10.06 -0.86 5.15
C PHE A 280 -10.93 0.39 5.28
N GLU A 281 -12.09 0.42 4.62
CA GLU A 281 -13.09 1.50 4.75
C GLU A 281 -13.60 1.69 6.18
N MET A 282 -13.59 0.62 7.00
CA MET A 282 -13.99 0.63 8.41
C MET A 282 -12.84 0.95 9.38
N SER A 283 -11.67 1.35 8.89
CA SER A 283 -10.57 1.79 9.73
C SER A 283 -10.98 3.00 10.58
N LYS A 284 -10.40 3.09 11.78
CA LYS A 284 -10.71 4.17 12.73
C LYS A 284 -9.44 4.93 13.04
N THR A 285 -9.61 6.20 13.35
CA THR A 285 -8.55 7.02 13.93
C THR A 285 -8.04 6.37 15.21
N ILE A 286 -6.72 6.29 15.34
CA ILE A 286 -6.04 5.80 16.54
C ILE A 286 -5.14 6.90 17.12
N GLU A 287 -4.68 6.69 18.35
CA GLU A 287 -3.74 7.57 19.01
C GLU A 287 -2.34 6.93 19.00
N ALA A 288 -1.31 7.75 18.84
CA ALA A 288 0.08 7.32 18.88
C ALA A 288 0.90 8.24 19.78
N ASP A 289 1.73 7.65 20.64
CA ASP A 289 2.63 8.39 21.51
C ASP A 289 3.97 8.61 20.79
N VAL A 290 4.42 9.86 20.74
CA VAL A 290 5.71 10.22 20.11
C VAL A 290 6.82 9.88 21.10
N ILE A 291 7.53 8.78 20.87
CA ILE A 291 8.60 8.33 21.79
C ILE A 291 9.96 8.93 21.46
N LYS A 292 10.18 9.31 20.19
CA LYS A 292 11.43 9.93 19.75
C LYS A 292 11.19 10.88 18.59
N VAL A 293 11.93 12.00 18.61
CA VAL A 293 11.91 12.99 17.53
C VAL A 293 13.35 13.32 17.11
N GLU A 294 13.63 13.23 15.81
CA GLU A 294 14.95 13.57 15.26
C GLU A 294 14.79 14.47 14.03
N ASP A 295 15.55 15.56 13.96
CA ASP A 295 15.69 16.33 12.73
C ASP A 295 16.72 15.65 11.83
N ILE A 296 16.34 15.37 10.58
CA ILE A 296 17.19 14.70 9.60
C ILE A 296 17.19 15.46 8.28
N ALA A 297 18.32 15.40 7.57
CA ALA A 297 18.35 15.79 6.17
C ALA A 297 17.71 14.66 5.35
N GLY A 298 16.64 14.97 4.63
CA GLY A 298 16.06 14.11 3.61
C GLY A 298 16.96 14.04 2.37
N ASP A 299 16.54 13.24 1.39
CA ASP A 299 17.15 13.24 0.07
C ASP A 299 16.91 14.58 -0.67
N SER A 300 17.43 14.68 -1.90
CA SER A 300 17.28 15.87 -2.74
C SER A 300 15.82 16.28 -3.00
N GLU A 301 14.86 15.38 -2.80
CA GLU A 301 13.44 15.64 -3.05
C GLU A 301 12.66 15.99 -1.79
N LEU A 302 13.03 15.41 -0.64
CA LEU A 302 12.36 15.65 0.63
C LEU A 302 12.89 16.87 1.40
N GLY A 303 14.14 17.29 1.15
CA GLY A 303 14.75 18.44 1.81
C GLY A 303 14.86 18.25 3.32
N LYS A 304 14.35 19.20 4.10
CA LYS A 304 14.37 19.13 5.57
C LYS A 304 13.25 18.21 6.07
N CYS A 305 13.62 17.26 6.92
CA CYS A 305 12.71 16.24 7.42
C CYS A 305 12.77 16.12 8.94
N LYS A 306 11.67 15.65 9.53
CA LYS A 306 11.63 15.22 10.91
C LYS A 306 11.24 13.74 10.95
N LYS A 307 12.05 12.94 11.61
CA LYS A 307 11.77 11.53 11.90
C LYS A 307 11.04 11.44 13.24
N LEU A 308 9.90 10.78 13.23
CA LEU A 308 9.10 10.45 14.41
C LEU A 308 9.13 8.95 14.63
N VAL A 309 9.41 8.54 15.86
CA VAL A 309 9.18 7.18 16.31
C VAL A 309 7.90 7.18 17.14
N LEU A 310 6.91 6.40 16.71
CA LEU A 310 5.55 6.44 17.25
C LEU A 310 5.21 5.08 17.88
N GLN A 311 4.90 5.11 19.16
CA GLN A 311 4.36 3.95 19.87
C GLN A 311 2.86 3.90 19.69
N VAL A 312 2.35 2.75 19.23
CA VAL A 312 0.93 2.52 19.01
C VAL A 312 0.52 1.27 19.78
N ASP A 313 -0.48 1.43 20.64
CA ASP A 313 -1.01 0.37 21.50
C ASP A 313 0.12 -0.44 22.18
N ARG A 314 -0.02 -1.77 22.21
CA ARG A 314 0.93 -2.72 22.82
C ARG A 314 1.92 -3.32 21.81
N ARG A 315 2.10 -2.70 20.64
CA ARG A 315 3.02 -3.29 19.65
C ARG A 315 4.47 -3.09 20.08
N GLU A 316 5.31 -4.07 19.76
CA GLU A 316 6.72 -4.06 20.18
C GLU A 316 7.61 -3.26 19.24
N ILE A 317 7.27 -3.22 17.94
CA ILE A 317 8.00 -2.46 16.94
C ILE A 317 7.28 -1.13 16.65
N PRO A 318 7.81 0.03 17.09
CA PRO A 318 7.15 1.31 16.87
C PRO A 318 7.14 1.70 15.39
N LEU A 319 6.17 2.53 14.99
CA LEU A 319 6.13 3.09 13.63
C LEU A 319 7.21 4.14 13.45
N ASN A 320 7.80 4.20 12.26
CA ASN A 320 8.87 5.13 11.94
C ASN A 320 8.44 6.02 10.79
N TRP A 321 8.08 7.27 11.10
CA TRP A 321 7.60 8.22 10.10
C TRP A 321 8.66 9.26 9.80
N VAL A 322 8.94 9.46 8.52
CA VAL A 322 9.75 10.59 8.04
C VAL A 322 8.80 11.59 7.39
N VAL A 323 8.75 12.80 7.95
CA VAL A 323 7.86 13.86 7.50
C VAL A 323 8.68 15.04 6.98
N SER A 324 8.56 15.35 5.68
CA SER A 324 9.19 16.53 5.09
C SER A 324 8.48 17.80 5.55
N TYR A 325 9.27 18.85 5.81
CA TYR A 325 8.79 20.21 6.00
C TYR A 325 9.53 21.20 5.10
N SER A 326 9.98 20.76 3.93
CA SER A 326 10.43 21.65 2.85
C SER A 326 9.34 21.87 1.82
N THR A 327 9.42 22.96 1.06
CA THR A 327 8.53 23.21 -0.09
C THR A 327 8.97 22.34 -1.29
N LYS A 328 8.53 22.69 -2.52
CA LYS A 328 9.13 22.08 -3.74
C LYS A 328 10.61 22.45 -3.89
N ASP A 329 11.01 23.57 -3.31
CA ASP A 329 12.42 23.89 -3.11
C ASP A 329 12.88 23.25 -1.79
N PRO A 330 13.83 22.29 -1.82
CA PRO A 330 14.27 21.56 -0.64
C PRO A 330 14.94 22.44 0.42
N GLU A 331 15.46 23.61 0.04
CA GLU A 331 16.11 24.56 0.95
C GLU A 331 15.11 25.44 1.71
N VAL A 332 13.89 25.59 1.16
CA VAL A 332 12.85 26.47 1.71
C VAL A 332 11.92 25.67 2.60
N GLU A 333 11.78 26.12 3.86
CA GLU A 333 10.86 25.50 4.82
C GLU A 333 9.39 25.77 4.47
N ASP A 334 8.58 24.72 4.56
CA ASP A 334 7.14 24.73 4.42
C ASP A 334 6.50 24.86 5.79
N LEU A 335 6.09 26.07 6.16
CA LEU A 335 5.39 26.37 7.41
C LEU A 335 3.86 26.21 7.31
N TRP A 336 3.35 25.74 6.18
CA TRP A 336 1.92 25.81 5.84
C TRP A 336 1.22 24.46 5.86
N TYR A 337 1.88 23.40 5.42
CA TYR A 337 1.23 22.11 5.19
C TYR A 337 1.50 21.00 6.24
N PRO A 338 2.70 20.82 6.79
CA PRO A 338 3.01 19.64 7.60
C PRO A 338 2.62 19.82 9.07
N TYR A 339 1.33 19.78 9.35
CA TYR A 339 0.75 19.91 10.70
C TYR A 339 0.10 18.60 11.16
N LEU A 340 0.48 18.03 12.30
CA LEU A 340 -0.14 16.79 12.81
C LEU A 340 -1.25 17.10 13.83
N ARG A 341 -2.30 16.27 13.86
CA ARG A 341 -3.38 16.37 14.85
C ARG A 341 -2.89 15.89 16.21
N ILE A 342 -3.02 16.74 17.24
CA ILE A 342 -2.57 16.40 18.60
C ILE A 342 -3.77 16.04 19.49
N CYS A 343 -3.59 15.06 20.38
CA CYS A 343 -4.53 14.73 21.44
C CYS A 343 -4.32 15.70 22.60
N SER A 344 -5.00 16.84 22.58
CA SER A 344 -4.99 17.80 23.69
C SER A 344 -6.37 18.43 23.86
N ALA A 345 -6.83 18.53 25.11
CA ALA A 345 -8.06 19.25 25.45
C ALA A 345 -7.84 20.77 25.48
N GLU A 346 -6.61 21.21 25.72
CA GLU A 346 -6.22 22.63 25.79
C GLU A 346 -5.28 22.99 24.64
N LYS A 347 -5.15 24.29 24.35
CA LYS A 347 -4.22 24.78 23.34
C LYS A 347 -2.79 24.43 23.75
N PRO A 348 -2.04 23.66 22.94
CA PRO A 348 -0.63 23.42 23.19
C PRO A 348 0.16 24.72 23.23
N ASP A 349 1.10 24.85 24.17
CA ASP A 349 2.05 25.96 24.25
C ASP A 349 3.12 25.85 23.15
N ARG A 350 2.72 26.27 21.94
CA ARG A 350 3.40 26.10 20.66
C ARG A 350 3.08 27.28 19.75
N THR A 351 4.08 27.77 19.00
CA THR A 351 3.92 28.96 18.13
C THR A 351 3.22 28.58 16.83
N LEU A 352 3.59 27.44 16.26
CA LEU A 352 3.04 26.88 15.03
C LEU A 352 1.95 25.86 15.37
N CYS A 353 0.89 26.36 16.01
CA CYS A 353 -0.26 25.58 16.45
C CYS A 353 -1.56 26.37 16.29
N PHE A 354 -2.62 25.70 15.84
CA PHE A 354 -3.94 26.29 15.74
C PHE A 354 -5.06 25.26 15.87
N ASP A 355 -6.25 25.73 16.25
CA ASP A 355 -7.47 24.92 16.30
C ASP A 355 -8.13 24.85 14.90
N TYR A 356 -8.10 23.67 14.28
CA TYR A 356 -8.61 23.52 12.91
C TYR A 356 -10.13 23.32 12.85
N THR A 357 -10.78 22.87 13.93
CA THR A 357 -12.25 22.67 14.00
C THR A 357 -12.96 23.81 14.71
N GLY A 358 -12.31 24.47 15.66
CA GLY A 358 -12.90 25.49 16.51
C GLY A 358 -13.55 24.91 17.76
N SER A 359 -13.42 23.59 17.95
CA SER A 359 -13.94 22.82 19.07
C SER A 359 -12.82 22.22 19.92
N GLY A 360 -11.63 22.82 19.87
CA GLY A 360 -10.46 22.35 20.61
C GLY A 360 -9.69 21.22 19.91
N ASP A 361 -9.89 20.98 18.61
CA ASP A 361 -9.02 20.05 17.88
C ASP A 361 -7.81 20.81 17.33
N TYR A 362 -6.71 20.69 18.07
CA TYR A 362 -5.46 21.35 17.71
C TYR A 362 -4.64 20.54 16.72
N VAL A 363 -3.95 21.27 15.84
CA VAL A 363 -2.88 20.74 15.01
C VAL A 363 -1.59 21.51 15.31
N VAL A 364 -0.48 20.78 15.35
CA VAL A 364 0.86 21.32 15.64
C VAL A 364 1.76 21.03 14.44
N HIS A 365 2.49 22.04 14.01
CA HIS A 365 3.45 21.89 12.92
C HIS A 365 4.53 20.89 13.30
N ILE A 366 4.95 20.04 12.35
CA ILE A 366 5.93 18.97 12.57
C ILE A 366 7.19 19.46 13.30
N LYS A 367 7.70 20.65 12.97
CA LYS A 367 8.85 21.29 13.64
C LYS A 367 8.73 21.42 15.16
N GLU A 368 7.51 21.58 15.65
CA GLU A 368 7.21 21.84 17.05
C GLU A 368 6.64 20.62 17.79
N ILE A 369 6.54 19.47 17.11
CA ILE A 369 6.26 18.16 17.71
C ILE A 369 7.43 17.76 18.60
N LYS A 370 7.12 17.28 19.80
CA LYS A 370 8.09 16.87 20.83
C LYS A 370 7.82 15.43 21.27
N GLU A 371 8.83 14.84 21.88
CA GLU A 371 8.66 13.58 22.61
C GLU A 371 7.58 13.75 23.69
N LYS A 372 6.82 12.67 23.91
CA LYS A 372 5.63 12.60 24.78
C LYS A 372 4.40 13.35 24.27
N ASP A 373 4.46 13.99 23.11
CA ASP A 373 3.23 14.41 22.44
C ASP A 373 2.44 13.16 22.04
N ARG A 374 1.11 13.25 22.10
CA ARG A 374 0.21 12.20 21.61
C ARG A 374 -0.53 12.72 20.38
N ILE A 375 -0.54 11.97 19.29
CA ILE A 375 -1.11 12.39 18.01
C ILE A 375 -2.25 11.48 17.55
N LYS A 376 -3.19 12.03 16.78
CA LYS A 376 -4.27 11.29 16.11
C LYS A 376 -3.84 10.92 14.69
N ILE A 377 -3.93 9.65 14.35
CA ILE A 377 -3.56 9.14 13.02
C ILE A 377 -4.69 8.31 12.40
N GLU A 378 -4.93 8.48 11.10
CA GLU A 378 -5.64 7.49 10.29
C GLU A 378 -4.60 6.44 9.86
N PRO A 379 -4.65 5.22 10.41
CA PRO A 379 -3.61 4.24 10.16
C PRO A 379 -3.66 3.70 8.73
N SER A 380 -2.48 3.56 8.12
CA SER A 380 -2.33 2.82 6.86
C SER A 380 -2.10 1.34 7.19
N TYR A 381 -2.92 0.46 6.62
CA TYR A 381 -2.90 -0.97 6.93
C TYR A 381 -2.39 -1.79 5.75
N PHE A 382 -1.79 -2.93 6.07
CA PHE A 382 -1.28 -3.92 5.16
C PHE A 382 -1.84 -5.31 5.47
N LYS A 383 -2.16 -6.05 4.41
CA LYS A 383 -2.49 -7.47 4.49
C LYS A 383 -1.65 -8.23 3.49
N LEU A 384 -1.01 -9.30 3.97
CA LEU A 384 -0.30 -10.27 3.16
C LEU A 384 -0.90 -11.64 3.46
N CYS A 385 -1.47 -12.31 2.45
CA CYS A 385 -2.04 -13.65 2.63
C CYS A 385 -1.94 -14.50 1.37
N TYR A 386 -2.11 -15.80 1.55
CA TYR A 386 -2.21 -16.80 0.50
C TYR A 386 -3.54 -17.55 0.65
N ILE A 387 -4.35 -17.58 -0.42
CA ILE A 387 -5.60 -18.34 -0.47
C ILE A 387 -5.26 -19.76 -0.94
N GLU A 388 -5.16 -20.67 0.02
CA GLU A 388 -4.98 -22.11 -0.21
C GLU A 388 -6.32 -22.78 -0.44
N GLU A 389 -7.26 -22.49 0.44
CA GLU A 389 -8.61 -23.02 0.43
C GLU A 389 -9.64 -21.94 0.16
N SER A 390 -10.81 -22.38 -0.30
CA SER A 390 -11.91 -21.44 -0.54
C SER A 390 -12.32 -20.70 0.74
N SER A 391 -12.23 -21.36 1.90
CA SER A 391 -12.54 -20.82 3.23
C SER A 391 -11.68 -19.62 3.63
N ASP A 392 -10.43 -19.55 3.18
CA ASP A 392 -9.49 -18.49 3.59
C ASP A 392 -9.99 -17.09 3.23
N ARG A 393 -10.86 -16.99 2.21
CA ARG A 393 -11.52 -15.74 1.80
C ARG A 393 -12.28 -15.06 2.94
N PHE A 394 -12.68 -15.80 3.97
CA PHE A 394 -13.43 -15.28 5.11
C PHE A 394 -12.56 -14.70 6.22
N ASN A 395 -11.24 -14.91 6.19
CA ASN A 395 -10.30 -14.46 7.23
C ASN A 395 -9.35 -13.34 6.73
N VAL A 396 -9.57 -12.84 5.52
CA VAL A 396 -8.68 -11.83 4.91
C VAL A 396 -8.81 -10.44 5.54
N ASP A 397 -9.92 -10.17 6.20
CA ASP A 397 -10.23 -8.93 6.93
C ASP A 397 -9.78 -8.94 8.41
N GLU A 398 -9.14 -10.03 8.84
CA GLU A 398 -8.57 -10.17 10.18
C GLU A 398 -7.06 -9.88 10.19
N ASN A 399 -6.49 -9.63 11.39
CA ASN A 399 -5.05 -9.54 11.62
C ASN A 399 -4.31 -8.56 10.68
N LEU A 400 -4.90 -7.40 10.43
CA LEU A 400 -4.26 -6.34 9.65
C LEU A 400 -2.96 -5.89 10.33
N LYS A 401 -1.92 -5.72 9.53
CA LYS A 401 -0.63 -5.17 9.93
C LYS A 401 -0.57 -3.69 9.55
N PHE A 402 0.35 -2.92 10.12
CA PHE A 402 0.56 -1.56 9.63
C PHE A 402 1.31 -1.61 8.31
N ILE A 403 1.11 -0.63 7.43
CA ILE A 403 1.80 -0.64 6.14
C ILE A 403 3.32 -0.59 6.28
N ASP A 404 3.81 0.11 7.31
CA ASP A 404 5.22 0.16 7.73
C ASP A 404 5.84 -1.24 7.93
N ASP A 405 5.03 -2.25 8.24
CA ASP A 405 5.49 -3.62 8.47
C ASP A 405 6.04 -4.29 7.21
N ILE A 406 5.76 -3.76 6.02
CA ILE A 406 6.38 -4.22 4.78
C ILE A 406 7.91 -4.11 4.86
N HIS A 407 8.42 -2.96 5.33
CA HIS A 407 9.86 -2.73 5.52
C HIS A 407 10.44 -3.73 6.54
N HIS A 408 9.70 -4.00 7.63
CA HIS A 408 10.13 -4.95 8.66
C HIS A 408 10.17 -6.39 8.14
N ILE A 409 9.16 -6.83 7.40
CA ILE A 409 9.11 -8.16 6.76
C ILE A 409 10.28 -8.32 5.78
N LYS A 410 10.59 -7.28 5.00
CA LYS A 410 11.71 -7.29 4.05
C LYS A 410 13.06 -7.38 4.77
N ASN A 411 13.26 -6.58 5.81
CA ASN A 411 14.46 -6.64 6.65
C ASN A 411 14.63 -8.00 7.34
N LEU A 412 13.54 -8.60 7.85
CA LEU A 412 13.55 -9.95 8.42
C LEU A 412 14.00 -10.98 7.38
N TRP A 413 13.51 -10.90 6.14
CA TRP A 413 13.92 -11.82 5.09
C TRP A 413 15.40 -11.65 4.72
N GLU A 414 15.91 -10.42 4.62
CA GLU A 414 17.34 -10.18 4.37
C GLU A 414 18.22 -10.75 5.49
N MET A 415 17.79 -10.63 6.74
CA MET A 415 18.47 -11.27 7.87
C MET A 415 18.46 -12.80 7.75
N VAL A 416 17.30 -13.40 7.46
CA VAL A 416 17.17 -14.85 7.24
C VAL A 416 18.09 -15.31 6.11
N LYS A 417 18.08 -14.63 4.96
CA LYS A 417 18.96 -14.93 3.82
C LYS A 417 20.44 -14.86 4.20
N ARG A 418 20.86 -13.80 4.90
CA ARG A 418 22.25 -13.64 5.35
C ARG A 418 22.69 -14.81 6.25
N ASN A 419 21.83 -15.24 7.17
CA ASN A 419 22.11 -16.35 8.07
C ASN A 419 22.12 -17.72 7.35
N LEU A 420 21.27 -17.91 6.34
CA LEU A 420 21.29 -19.11 5.49
C LEU A 420 22.56 -19.16 4.60
N LEU A 421 22.92 -18.05 3.96
CA LEU A 421 24.10 -17.94 3.09
C LEU A 421 25.41 -18.14 3.87
N SER A 422 25.50 -17.58 5.08
CA SER A 422 26.63 -17.78 5.98
C SER A 422 26.65 -19.16 6.66
N LYS A 423 25.64 -20.01 6.39
CA LYS A 423 25.45 -21.33 7.00
C LYS A 423 25.34 -21.30 8.54
N LYS A 424 25.03 -20.15 9.12
CA LYS A 424 24.69 -20.03 10.54
C LYS A 424 23.36 -20.72 10.83
N TRP A 425 22.41 -20.59 9.91
CA TRP A 425 21.13 -21.28 9.96
C TRP A 425 21.00 -22.26 8.80
N THR A 426 20.16 -23.27 9.00
CA THR A 426 19.72 -24.20 7.95
C THR A 426 18.21 -24.09 7.76
N LEU A 427 17.71 -24.46 6.57
CA LEU A 427 16.27 -24.52 6.32
C LEU A 427 15.56 -25.46 7.31
N SER A 428 16.17 -26.58 7.69
CA SER A 428 15.58 -27.50 8.67
C SER A 428 15.44 -26.84 10.05
N GLN A 429 16.42 -26.04 10.48
CA GLN A 429 16.31 -25.29 11.73
C GLN A 429 15.18 -24.25 11.65
N LEU A 430 15.04 -23.53 10.54
CA LEU A 430 13.94 -22.58 10.37
C LEU A 430 12.58 -23.26 10.40
N TYR A 431 12.39 -24.39 9.72
CA TYR A 431 11.13 -25.15 9.79
C TYR A 431 10.87 -25.70 11.20
N SER A 432 11.91 -26.19 11.89
CA SER A 432 11.79 -26.65 13.27
C SER A 432 11.38 -25.51 14.20
N PHE A 433 12.04 -24.36 14.09
CA PHE A 433 11.74 -23.18 14.88
C PHE A 433 10.32 -22.69 14.61
N TRP A 434 9.92 -22.59 13.35
CA TRP A 434 8.58 -22.14 12.97
C TRP A 434 7.48 -23.06 13.53
N LYS A 435 7.67 -24.39 13.46
CA LYS A 435 6.75 -25.36 14.09
C LYS A 435 6.69 -25.21 15.61
N GLU A 436 7.82 -24.96 16.26
CA GLU A 436 7.85 -24.74 17.71
C GLU A 436 7.17 -23.42 18.08
N LEU A 437 7.31 -22.36 17.27
CA LEU A 437 6.58 -21.10 17.45
C LEU A 437 5.06 -21.31 17.44
N GLU A 438 4.55 -22.08 16.48
CA GLU A 438 3.11 -22.40 16.41
C GLU A 438 2.63 -23.11 17.69
N ARG A 439 3.46 -24.00 18.26
CA ARG A 439 3.12 -24.71 19.50
C ARG A 439 3.12 -23.78 20.72
N ILE A 440 4.11 -22.89 20.84
CA ILE A 440 4.26 -22.10 22.05
C ILE A 440 3.25 -20.95 22.16
N LYS A 441 2.64 -20.54 21.05
CA LYS A 441 1.59 -19.50 21.02
C LYS A 441 0.32 -19.88 21.77
N GLU A 442 0.12 -21.16 22.08
CA GLU A 442 -1.04 -21.63 22.86
C GLU A 442 -0.86 -21.41 24.37
N TYR A 443 0.35 -21.08 24.83
CA TYR A 443 0.63 -20.82 26.25
C TYR A 443 0.27 -19.38 26.66
N ASP A 444 0.25 -19.15 27.97
CA ASP A 444 0.18 -17.81 28.54
C ASP A 444 1.43 -16.96 28.19
N GLU A 445 1.31 -15.65 28.35
CA GLU A 445 2.30 -14.65 27.92
C GLU A 445 3.70 -14.89 28.53
N GLU A 446 3.78 -15.17 29.84
CA GLU A 446 5.06 -15.40 30.54
C GLU A 446 5.73 -16.69 30.05
N THR A 447 4.94 -17.76 29.91
CA THR A 447 5.42 -19.04 29.39
C THR A 447 5.85 -18.94 27.92
N PHE A 448 5.09 -18.20 27.11
CA PHE A 448 5.42 -17.93 25.72
C PHE A 448 6.76 -17.21 25.59
N GLU A 449 6.96 -16.13 26.35
CA GLU A 449 8.19 -15.33 26.32
C GLU A 449 9.41 -16.19 26.71
N TYR A 450 9.31 -16.97 27.79
CA TYR A 450 10.38 -17.86 28.23
C TYR A 450 10.78 -18.89 27.15
N PHE A 451 9.79 -19.56 26.54
CA PHE A 451 10.07 -20.54 25.49
C PHE A 451 10.56 -19.89 24.20
N LEU A 452 10.08 -18.69 23.88
CA LEU A 452 10.54 -17.91 22.73
C LEU A 452 12.04 -17.62 22.86
N GLU A 453 12.46 -17.03 23.98
CA GLU A 453 13.88 -16.73 24.23
C GLU A 453 14.74 -18.00 24.18
N SER A 454 14.29 -19.07 24.83
CA SER A 454 14.96 -20.37 24.81
C SER A 454 15.11 -20.92 23.39
N ASN A 455 14.08 -20.83 22.55
CA ASN A 455 14.12 -21.31 21.17
C ASN A 455 15.02 -20.45 20.28
N LEU A 456 15.04 -19.14 20.47
CA LEU A 456 15.94 -18.22 19.76
C LEU A 456 17.41 -18.55 20.04
N ILE A 457 17.73 -18.88 21.29
CA ILE A 457 19.09 -19.27 21.70
C ILE A 457 19.42 -20.68 21.19
N ASN A 458 18.57 -21.67 21.48
CA ASN A 458 18.90 -23.08 21.29
C ASN A 458 18.75 -23.55 19.83
N ILE A 459 17.76 -23.06 19.09
CA ILE A 459 17.50 -23.48 17.71
C ILE A 459 18.25 -22.59 16.71
N LEU A 460 18.21 -21.27 16.91
CA LEU A 460 18.82 -20.29 16.00
C LEU A 460 20.22 -19.83 16.45
N GLY A 461 20.69 -20.20 17.65
CA GLY A 461 22.04 -19.87 18.10
C GLY A 461 22.29 -18.38 18.32
N LEU A 462 21.23 -17.61 18.59
CA LEU A 462 21.34 -16.16 18.75
C LEU A 462 21.87 -15.78 20.12
N ASN A 463 22.65 -14.70 20.17
CA ASN A 463 23.14 -14.12 21.42
C ASN A 463 22.05 -13.22 22.02
N PRO A 464 21.62 -13.44 23.29
CA PRO A 464 20.59 -12.62 23.93
C PRO A 464 20.90 -11.12 23.96
N SER A 465 22.17 -10.72 23.96
CA SER A 465 22.57 -9.30 23.96
C SER A 465 22.72 -8.69 22.57
N SER A 466 22.33 -9.40 21.50
CA SER A 466 22.47 -8.91 20.13
C SER A 466 21.21 -8.17 19.66
N ASP A 467 21.41 -7.13 18.85
CA ASP A 467 20.31 -6.40 18.20
C ASP A 467 19.45 -7.34 17.33
N GLU A 468 20.06 -8.38 16.74
CA GLU A 468 19.36 -9.41 15.96
C GLU A 468 18.38 -10.22 16.82
N PHE A 469 18.76 -10.55 18.06
CA PHE A 469 17.90 -11.27 19.00
C PHE A 469 16.69 -10.41 19.40
N GLU A 470 16.94 -9.18 19.84
CA GLU A 470 15.89 -8.23 20.25
C GLU A 470 14.93 -7.92 19.10
N PHE A 471 15.46 -7.66 17.90
CA PHE A 471 14.62 -7.41 16.73
C PHE A 471 13.75 -8.61 16.38
N LEU A 472 14.31 -9.83 16.39
CA LEU A 472 13.57 -11.03 16.05
C LEU A 472 12.50 -11.37 17.10
N LYS A 473 12.80 -11.19 18.39
CA LYS A 473 11.84 -11.36 19.49
C LYS A 473 10.60 -10.47 19.27
N LYS A 474 10.83 -9.16 19.12
CA LYS A 474 9.77 -8.17 18.87
C LYS A 474 8.98 -8.44 17.59
N ALA A 475 9.68 -8.87 16.54
CA ALA A 475 9.03 -9.22 15.28
C ALA A 475 8.14 -10.47 15.39
N ILE A 476 8.47 -11.43 16.25
CA ILE A 476 7.65 -12.61 16.52
C ILE A 476 6.44 -12.25 17.38
N GLU A 477 6.62 -11.39 18.40
CA GLU A 477 5.53 -10.88 19.24
C GLU A 477 4.51 -10.08 18.41
N ASP A 478 4.98 -9.23 17.49
CA ASP A 478 4.14 -8.54 16.51
C ASP A 478 3.62 -9.48 15.38
N GLY A 479 4.04 -10.74 15.36
CA GLY A 479 3.66 -11.77 14.38
C GLY A 479 4.16 -11.53 12.96
N LEU A 480 5.20 -10.71 12.76
CA LEU A 480 5.76 -10.38 11.44
C LEU A 480 6.69 -11.47 10.91
N PHE A 481 7.37 -12.19 11.79
CA PHE A 481 8.36 -13.20 11.40
C PHE A 481 7.71 -14.40 10.69
N GLU A 482 6.56 -14.85 11.16
CA GLU A 482 5.80 -15.95 10.56
C GLU A 482 5.25 -15.54 9.20
N LEU A 483 4.74 -14.30 9.08
CA LEU A 483 4.34 -13.76 7.78
C LEU A 483 5.53 -13.72 6.80
N CYS A 484 6.70 -13.30 7.28
CA CYS A 484 7.94 -13.30 6.49
C CYS A 484 8.32 -14.72 6.02
N LEU A 485 8.34 -15.71 6.92
CA LEU A 485 8.68 -17.09 6.57
C LEU A 485 7.63 -17.70 5.62
N HIS A 486 6.34 -17.53 5.92
CA HIS A 486 5.24 -18.01 5.10
C HIS A 486 5.33 -17.48 3.67
N TRP A 487 5.47 -16.15 3.52
CA TRP A 487 5.56 -15.54 2.20
C TRP A 487 6.76 -16.06 1.40
N ASN A 488 7.95 -16.06 1.99
CA ASN A 488 9.16 -16.38 1.22
C ASN A 488 9.34 -17.89 0.98
N LEU A 489 9.00 -18.74 1.96
CA LEU A 489 9.19 -20.19 1.85
C LEU A 489 8.02 -20.91 1.16
N GLN A 490 6.77 -20.49 1.40
CA GLN A 490 5.59 -21.16 0.85
C GLN A 490 5.06 -20.51 -0.43
N VAL A 491 4.97 -19.17 -0.46
CA VAL A 491 4.44 -18.44 -1.62
C VAL A 491 5.49 -18.24 -2.70
N ARG A 492 6.61 -17.55 -2.40
CA ARG A 492 7.70 -17.33 -3.36
C ARG A 492 8.49 -18.61 -3.66
N LYS A 493 8.46 -19.57 -2.73
CA LYS A 493 9.25 -20.82 -2.79
C LYS A 493 10.72 -20.54 -3.06
N GLU A 494 11.24 -19.49 -2.42
CA GLU A 494 12.61 -19.06 -2.61
C GLU A 494 13.55 -20.17 -2.14
N LYS A 495 14.28 -20.76 -3.08
CA LYS A 495 15.28 -21.76 -2.75
C LYS A 495 16.48 -20.99 -2.24
N ALA A 496 16.90 -21.24 -1.00
CA ALA A 496 18.20 -20.80 -0.53
C ALA A 496 19.25 -21.46 -1.44
N GLU A 497 19.76 -20.71 -2.41
CA GLU A 497 20.73 -21.23 -3.36
C GLU A 497 21.96 -21.73 -2.59
N LYS A 498 22.36 -22.96 -2.91
CA LYS A 498 23.70 -23.44 -2.58
C LYS A 498 24.70 -22.65 -3.43
N GLY A 499 25.18 -21.54 -2.90
CA GLY A 499 26.33 -20.82 -3.45
C GLY A 499 26.01 -20.04 -4.71
N ALA A 500 26.33 -18.75 -4.67
CA ALA A 500 26.50 -17.94 -5.85
C ALA A 500 27.53 -18.61 -6.79
N ASP A 501 27.06 -18.99 -7.96
CA ASP A 501 27.83 -19.04 -9.20
C ASP A 501 26.86 -18.73 -10.35
N SER A 502 26.45 -17.47 -10.47
CA SER A 502 26.26 -16.79 -11.77
C SER A 502 26.00 -15.31 -11.57
N ILE A 503 26.87 -14.51 -12.18
CA ILE A 503 26.79 -13.07 -12.44
C ILE A 503 25.61 -12.77 -13.37
#